data_AF-A0A1B7YHH6-F1
#
_entry.id   AF-A0A1B7YHH6-F1
#
_cell.length_a   1.000
_cell.length_b   1.000
_cell.length_c   1.000
_cell.angle_alpha   90.00
_cell.angle_beta   90.00
_cell.angle_gamma   90.00
#
_symmetry.space_group_name_H-M   'P 1'
#
loop_
_entity.id
_entity.type
_entity.pdbx_description
1 polymer ?
#
loop_
_entity_poly.entity_id
_entity_poly.type
_entity_poly.pdbx_seq_one_letter_code
_entity_poly.pdbx_strand_id
1 'polypeptide(L)'
;MQDMSLQGTEMESMDEVLFAPPTTSSAASLTNTTSAPSLSSSAAAANQADTEAGSHTSSQAEGLNWFLQSPSWTIVFQRSPPNSVPPAAVFTNFVRGLQSWLVRFLHRGHNPFIHRQLYSETTLPQCMQDAYAAVAIVQTVTPDNEHVVDAVSNSFVLNLLAAHSTADPSAFMPLLSTKQHLARTQALLIHLLLSLFSPSISRRAKAESLIDTARLWARQLWESAALDATSSPVFPNALSVSCDTALENDDVVSSLYRAFILSESIHRTFLLTSIVTGVYTSLKTTWTHGCAGDVCITMRGDLWEAPSAARWEAIARKDDPLYLYSLKGQTFLSRGIRAAEVDEYARLLFTVLWGLEKVEHWVVSTGDAVSVIY
;
A
#
# COMPACT_ATOMS: atom_id res chain seq x y z
N MET A 1 -56.40 16.31 33.36
CA MET A 1 -57.30 17.38 32.87
C MET A 1 -56.97 17.54 31.39
N GLN A 2 -57.89 17.08 30.54
CA GLN A 2 -58.06 17.30 29.10
C GLN A 2 -56.98 16.89 28.07
N ASP A 3 -57.45 15.98 27.20
CA ASP A 3 -57.06 15.73 25.81
C ASP A 3 -56.88 16.99 24.96
N MET A 4 -56.03 16.89 23.93
CA MET A 4 -56.43 17.25 22.56
C MET A 4 -55.49 16.63 21.51
N SER A 5 -56.03 15.66 20.78
CA SER A 5 -55.61 15.25 19.43
C SER A 5 -55.85 16.38 18.43
N LEU A 6 -54.97 16.56 17.44
CA LEU A 6 -55.34 17.07 16.13
C LEU A 6 -54.39 16.51 15.05
N GLN A 7 -55.02 16.05 13.97
CA GLN A 7 -54.50 15.38 12.79
C GLN A 7 -54.88 16.25 11.58
N GLY A 8 -54.06 16.28 10.53
CA GLY A 8 -54.29 16.99 9.24
C GLY A 8 -53.05 17.79 8.83
N THR A 9 -52.59 17.88 7.57
CA THR A 9 -53.24 17.66 6.27
C THR A 9 -52.15 17.56 5.17
N GLU A 10 -52.52 16.99 4.02
CA GLU A 10 -51.76 16.72 2.78
C GLU A 10 -51.29 17.96 1.97
N MET A 11 -50.60 17.66 0.84
CA MET A 11 -50.36 18.44 -0.40
C MET A 11 -49.09 19.32 -0.38
N GLU A 12 -48.18 19.34 -1.36
CA GLU A 12 -48.29 19.23 -2.83
C GLU A 12 -47.04 18.61 -3.51
N SER A 13 -47.28 18.11 -4.72
CA SER A 13 -46.35 17.69 -5.77
C SER A 13 -45.55 18.85 -6.40
N MET A 14 -44.36 18.56 -6.94
CA MET A 14 -43.96 19.08 -8.26
C MET A 14 -42.85 18.23 -8.89
N ASP A 15 -43.05 17.98 -10.19
CA ASP A 15 -42.23 17.30 -11.19
C ASP A 15 -40.82 17.95 -11.32
N GLU A 16 -39.82 17.47 -12.08
CA GLU A 16 -39.82 16.65 -13.28
C GLU A 16 -38.38 16.17 -13.57
N VAL A 17 -38.32 15.09 -14.34
CA VAL A 17 -37.16 14.39 -14.94
C VAL A 17 -36.36 15.27 -15.89
N LEU A 18 -35.04 15.05 -16.04
CA LEU A 18 -34.17 15.29 -17.25
C LEU A 18 -32.68 15.13 -16.79
N PHE A 19 -31.79 14.25 -17.26
CA PHE A 19 -31.53 13.64 -18.56
C PHE A 19 -30.66 12.36 -18.41
N ALA A 20 -30.92 11.37 -19.27
CA ALA A 20 -30.02 10.28 -19.66
C ALA A 20 -29.67 10.41 -21.17
N PRO A 21 -28.66 9.71 -21.70
CA PRO A 21 -27.84 10.15 -22.84
C PRO A 21 -28.40 9.72 -24.22
N PRO A 22 -27.93 10.31 -25.34
CA PRO A 22 -28.33 9.86 -26.66
C PRO A 22 -27.27 8.95 -27.33
N THR A 23 -27.78 7.90 -27.99
CA THR A 23 -27.11 7.10 -29.02
C THR A 23 -27.69 7.39 -30.41
N THR A 24 -26.80 7.62 -31.39
CA THR A 24 -26.82 7.22 -32.82
C THR A 24 -28.06 7.42 -33.71
N SER A 25 -27.88 8.05 -34.90
CA SER A 25 -28.11 7.43 -36.23
C SER A 25 -28.04 8.41 -37.44
N SER A 26 -27.21 8.02 -38.43
CA SER A 26 -27.28 8.13 -39.91
C SER A 26 -27.70 9.40 -40.69
N ALA A 27 -26.96 9.71 -41.77
CA ALA A 27 -27.46 9.73 -43.17
C ALA A 27 -26.32 9.96 -44.20
N ALA A 28 -26.54 9.53 -45.45
CA ALA A 28 -25.57 9.36 -46.54
C ALA A 28 -25.71 10.37 -47.72
N SER A 29 -24.66 10.49 -48.57
CA SER A 29 -24.65 10.75 -50.05
C SER A 29 -23.19 11.05 -50.53
N LEU A 30 -22.54 10.25 -51.40
CA LEU A 30 -22.45 10.27 -52.90
C LEU A 30 -21.92 11.62 -53.47
N THR A 31 -20.88 11.80 -54.32
CA THR A 31 -20.15 11.00 -55.35
C THR A 31 -18.87 11.75 -55.88
N ASN A 32 -18.00 11.02 -56.63
CA ASN A 32 -17.04 11.41 -57.71
C ASN A 32 -15.62 11.94 -57.32
N THR A 33 -14.48 11.64 -57.96
CA THR A 33 -14.07 10.88 -59.18
C THR A 33 -12.52 10.78 -59.22
N THR A 34 -11.93 9.69 -59.80
CA THR A 34 -10.62 9.55 -60.53
C THR A 34 -9.31 10.03 -59.86
N SER A 35 -8.13 9.38 -59.89
CA SER A 35 -7.46 8.46 -60.82
C SER A 35 -6.23 7.81 -60.13
N ALA A 36 -5.81 6.62 -60.58
CA ALA A 36 -4.55 5.93 -60.22
C ALA A 36 -3.36 6.46 -61.10
N PRO A 37 -2.06 6.10 -60.92
CA PRO A 37 -1.58 4.70 -60.76
C PRO A 37 -0.35 4.43 -59.84
N SER A 38 -0.30 3.16 -59.39
CA SER A 38 0.84 2.25 -59.16
C SER A 38 2.14 2.71 -58.50
N LEU A 39 2.60 1.95 -57.48
CA LEU A 39 3.97 1.44 -57.36
C LEU A 39 4.11 0.30 -56.32
N SER A 40 4.65 -0.82 -56.80
CA SER A 40 5.53 -1.82 -56.15
C SER A 40 5.12 -2.55 -54.86
N SER A 41 5.00 -3.87 -55.03
CA SER A 41 5.19 -4.96 -54.07
C SER A 41 6.47 -4.86 -53.23
N SER A 42 6.35 -4.95 -51.90
CA SER A 42 7.31 -5.60 -50.97
C SER A 42 6.91 -5.36 -49.51
N ALA A 43 5.79 -5.92 -49.04
CA ALA A 43 5.31 -5.74 -47.66
C ALA A 43 4.79 -7.04 -47.03
N ALA A 44 5.50 -8.15 -47.19
CA ALA A 44 5.10 -9.44 -46.61
C ALA A 44 6.11 -10.05 -45.63
N ALA A 45 7.26 -9.42 -45.37
CA ALA A 45 8.29 -10.01 -44.49
C ALA A 45 8.51 -9.25 -43.15
N ALA A 46 7.92 -8.06 -42.97
CA ALA A 46 8.14 -7.24 -41.76
C ALA A 46 7.12 -7.48 -40.63
N ASN A 47 5.95 -8.06 -40.93
CA ASN A 47 4.87 -8.20 -39.94
C ASN A 47 4.89 -9.53 -39.14
N GLN A 48 5.83 -10.44 -39.42
CA GLN A 48 5.93 -11.70 -38.66
C GLN A 48 6.84 -11.60 -37.43
N ALA A 49 7.89 -10.77 -37.46
CA ALA A 49 8.82 -10.64 -36.33
C ALA A 49 8.24 -9.86 -35.13
N ASP A 50 7.46 -8.79 -35.39
CA ASP A 50 6.83 -7.99 -34.32
C ASP A 50 5.67 -8.72 -33.64
N THR A 51 5.01 -9.65 -34.35
CA THR A 51 3.90 -10.43 -33.80
C THR A 51 4.40 -11.57 -32.89
N GLU A 52 5.58 -12.13 -33.16
CA GLU A 52 6.19 -13.18 -32.33
C GLU A 52 6.81 -12.62 -31.04
N ALA A 53 7.46 -11.45 -31.08
CA ALA A 53 8.02 -10.82 -29.88
C ALA A 53 6.94 -10.35 -28.87
N GLY A 54 5.81 -9.82 -29.36
CA GLY A 54 4.66 -9.48 -28.51
C GLY A 54 3.93 -10.69 -27.93
N SER A 55 3.97 -11.84 -28.62
CA SER A 55 3.37 -13.10 -28.16
C SER A 55 4.17 -13.74 -27.01
N HIS A 56 5.51 -13.78 -27.12
CA HIS A 56 6.37 -14.38 -26.10
C HIS A 56 6.40 -13.58 -24.79
N THR A 57 6.45 -12.26 -24.86
CA THR A 57 6.40 -11.36 -23.68
C THR A 57 5.06 -11.46 -22.93
N SER A 58 3.95 -11.60 -23.67
CA SER A 58 2.61 -11.84 -23.10
C SER A 58 2.52 -13.17 -22.32
N SER A 59 3.11 -14.25 -22.85
CA SER A 59 3.10 -15.57 -22.19
C SER A 59 3.91 -15.62 -20.89
N GLN A 60 4.99 -14.84 -20.77
CA GLN A 60 5.81 -14.81 -19.56
C GLN A 60 5.18 -13.98 -18.45
N ALA A 61 4.50 -12.88 -18.79
CA ALA A 61 3.78 -12.07 -17.82
C ALA A 61 2.46 -12.72 -17.36
N GLU A 62 1.99 -13.75 -18.07
CA GLU A 62 0.73 -14.43 -17.77
C GLU A 62 0.73 -15.00 -16.34
N GLY A 63 -0.28 -14.60 -15.57
CA GLY A 63 -0.46 -15.01 -14.18
C GLY A 63 0.45 -14.31 -13.16
N LEU A 64 1.40 -13.46 -13.58
CA LEU A 64 2.36 -12.80 -12.69
C LEU A 64 2.03 -11.34 -12.37
N ASN A 65 0.93 -10.79 -12.90
CA ASN A 65 0.61 -9.36 -12.82
C ASN A 65 -0.65 -9.04 -12.00
N TRP A 66 -1.11 -9.96 -11.13
CA TRP A 66 -2.36 -9.79 -10.36
C TRP A 66 -2.39 -8.50 -9.54
N PHE A 67 -1.25 -8.10 -8.96
CA PHE A 67 -1.11 -6.91 -8.11
C PHE A 67 -1.16 -5.58 -8.88
N LEU A 68 -1.10 -5.62 -10.22
CA LEU A 68 -1.12 -4.44 -11.09
C LEU A 68 -2.52 -4.14 -11.63
N GLN A 69 -3.43 -5.10 -11.56
CA GLN A 69 -4.76 -4.96 -12.12
C GLN A 69 -5.53 -3.82 -11.42
N SER A 70 -6.44 -3.15 -12.13
CA SER A 70 -7.24 -2.05 -11.56
C SER A 70 -7.93 -2.39 -10.22
N PRO A 71 -8.50 -3.59 -10.00
CA PRO A 71 -9.08 -3.95 -8.70
C PRO A 71 -8.09 -3.93 -7.53
N SER A 72 -6.80 -4.15 -7.80
CA SER A 72 -5.72 -4.17 -6.80
C SER A 72 -5.51 -2.80 -6.13
N TRP A 73 -5.95 -1.72 -6.79
CA TRP A 73 -5.87 -0.34 -6.29
C TRP A 73 -7.20 0.19 -5.75
N THR A 74 -8.16 -0.69 -5.48
CA THR A 74 -9.47 -0.33 -4.92
C THR A 74 -9.46 -0.41 -3.39
N ILE A 75 -9.73 0.74 -2.74
CA ILE A 75 -9.94 0.81 -1.30
C ILE A 75 -11.40 0.47 -0.99
N VAL A 76 -11.60 -0.52 -0.11
CA VAL A 76 -12.94 -0.92 0.37
C VAL A 76 -13.16 -0.39 1.77
N PHE A 77 -14.32 0.19 2.03
CA PHE A 77 -14.66 0.74 3.33
C PHE A 77 -15.63 -0.17 4.07
N GLN A 78 -15.28 -0.53 5.30
CA GLN A 78 -16.20 -1.21 6.19
C GLN A 78 -17.19 -0.19 6.75
N ARG A 79 -18.48 -0.36 6.43
CA ARG A 79 -19.55 0.54 6.87
C ARG A 79 -20.17 0.13 8.20
N SER A 80 -19.88 -1.07 8.70
CA SER A 80 -20.31 -1.52 10.01
C SER A 80 -19.21 -1.33 11.06
N PRO A 81 -19.53 -0.79 12.25
CA PRO A 81 -18.57 -0.73 13.33
C PRO A 81 -18.21 -2.14 13.81
N PRO A 82 -16.99 -2.35 14.33
CA PRO A 82 -16.64 -3.61 14.98
C PRO A 82 -17.54 -3.85 16.19
N ASN A 83 -17.89 -5.12 16.44
CA ASN A 83 -18.80 -5.50 17.53
C ASN A 83 -18.23 -5.21 18.92
N SER A 84 -16.91 -5.10 19.05
CA SER A 84 -16.23 -4.75 20.30
C SER A 84 -14.82 -4.19 20.00
N VAL A 85 -14.31 -3.36 20.91
CA VAL A 85 -12.93 -2.87 20.85
C VAL A 85 -12.01 -3.99 21.39
N PRO A 86 -10.91 -4.32 20.69
CA PRO A 86 -9.94 -5.29 21.20
C PRO A 86 -9.42 -4.90 22.60
N PRO A 87 -9.16 -5.89 23.49
CA PRO A 87 -8.58 -5.62 24.81
C PRO A 87 -7.21 -4.92 24.72
N ALA A 88 -6.84 -4.15 25.74
CA ALA A 88 -5.56 -3.43 25.79
C ALA A 88 -4.32 -4.32 25.59
N ALA A 89 -4.40 -5.58 26.02
CA ALA A 89 -3.34 -6.58 25.81
C ALA A 89 -3.06 -6.84 24.32
N VAL A 90 -4.10 -6.84 23.48
CA VAL A 90 -3.96 -6.99 22.01
C VAL A 90 -3.17 -5.81 21.44
N PHE A 91 -3.53 -4.58 21.82
CA PHE A 91 -2.82 -3.39 21.36
C PHE A 91 -1.38 -3.36 21.86
N THR A 92 -1.12 -3.83 23.08
CA THR A 92 0.24 -3.90 23.62
C THR A 92 1.10 -4.90 22.85
N ASN A 93 0.57 -6.09 22.52
CA ASN A 93 1.24 -7.07 21.67
C ASN A 93 1.55 -6.48 20.28
N PHE A 94 0.58 -5.80 19.68
CA PHE A 94 0.76 -5.12 18.41
C PHE A 94 1.91 -4.11 18.44
N VAL A 95 1.93 -3.24 19.45
CA VAL A 95 2.99 -2.23 19.64
C VAL A 95 4.36 -2.88 19.81
N ARG A 96 4.47 -3.95 20.61
CA ARG A 96 5.74 -4.70 20.76
C ARG A 96 6.23 -5.30 19.45
N GLY A 97 5.30 -5.84 18.64
CA GLY A 97 5.61 -6.32 17.29
C GLY A 97 6.21 -5.22 16.41
N LEU A 98 5.60 -4.03 16.39
CA LEU A 98 6.11 -2.90 15.63
C LEU A 98 7.49 -2.43 16.13
N GLN A 99 7.70 -2.37 17.44
CA GLN A 99 9.01 -2.03 18.02
C GLN A 99 10.08 -3.06 17.62
N SER A 100 9.75 -4.36 17.65
CA SER A 100 10.62 -5.44 17.18
C SER A 100 10.96 -5.28 15.69
N TRP A 101 10.02 -4.86 14.85
CA TRP A 101 10.26 -4.59 13.43
C TRP A 101 11.21 -3.42 13.19
N LEU A 102 11.14 -2.36 14.00
CA LEU A 102 12.08 -1.23 13.90
C LEU A 102 13.49 -1.65 14.31
N VAL A 103 13.64 -2.39 15.41
CA VAL A 103 14.94 -2.96 15.81
C VAL A 103 15.49 -3.90 14.73
N ARG A 104 14.63 -4.69 14.09
CA ARG A 104 15.03 -5.54 12.95
C ARG A 104 15.48 -4.72 11.75
N PHE A 105 14.79 -3.62 11.43
CA PHE A 105 15.20 -2.72 10.36
C PHE A 105 16.62 -2.18 10.61
N LEU A 106 16.93 -1.80 11.84
CA LEU A 106 18.29 -1.39 12.24
C LEU A 106 19.33 -2.49 11.97
N HIS A 107 19.05 -3.74 12.35
CA HIS A 107 20.04 -4.82 12.23
C HIS A 107 20.13 -5.48 10.85
N ARG A 108 19.05 -5.47 10.06
CA ARG A 108 18.97 -6.21 8.79
C ARG A 108 18.80 -5.32 7.56
N GLY A 109 18.52 -4.03 7.73
CA GLY A 109 18.19 -3.11 6.65
C GLY A 109 16.79 -3.33 6.04
N HIS A 110 15.99 -4.25 6.60
CA HIS A 110 14.64 -4.56 6.15
C HIS A 110 13.76 -5.05 7.32
N ASN A 111 12.44 -5.00 7.14
CA ASN A 111 11.46 -5.49 8.11
C ASN A 111 10.17 -5.95 7.38
N PRO A 112 9.12 -6.43 8.07
CA PRO A 112 7.93 -6.96 7.40
C PRO A 112 7.12 -5.99 6.53
N PHE A 113 7.35 -4.67 6.61
CA PHE A 113 6.72 -3.68 5.71
C PHE A 113 7.71 -2.93 4.80
N ILE A 114 9.02 -3.06 5.03
CA ILE A 114 10.10 -2.52 4.19
C ILE A 114 10.87 -3.70 3.61
N HIS A 115 10.62 -4.00 2.33
CA HIS A 115 11.24 -5.12 1.65
C HIS A 115 12.76 -4.95 1.48
N ARG A 116 13.52 -6.04 1.55
CA ARG A 116 14.99 -6.03 1.44
C ARG A 116 15.51 -5.54 0.09
N GLN A 117 14.72 -5.69 -0.97
CA GLN A 117 15.07 -5.25 -2.32
C GLN A 117 14.44 -3.89 -2.70
N LEU A 118 13.70 -3.23 -1.79
CA LEU A 118 13.01 -1.98 -2.13
C LEU A 118 13.99 -0.85 -2.45
N TYR A 119 15.09 -0.78 -1.70
CA TYR A 119 16.13 0.26 -1.82
C TYR A 119 17.52 -0.33 -2.13
N SER A 120 17.61 -1.57 -2.62
CA SER A 120 18.90 -2.25 -2.81
C SER A 120 19.69 -1.71 -4.01
N GLU A 121 19.01 -1.25 -5.05
CA GLU A 121 19.62 -0.77 -6.31
C GLU A 121 20.09 0.69 -6.23
N THR A 122 19.66 1.45 -5.22
CA THR A 122 19.93 2.88 -5.09
C THR A 122 20.42 3.23 -3.69
N THR A 123 21.11 4.35 -3.53
CA THR A 123 21.36 4.89 -2.19
C THR A 123 20.04 5.13 -1.46
N LEU A 124 19.95 4.69 -0.21
CA LEU A 124 18.76 4.90 0.63
C LEU A 124 18.36 6.39 0.61
N PRO A 125 17.10 6.76 0.35
CA PRO A 125 16.69 8.17 0.32
C PRO A 125 17.00 8.88 1.63
N GLN A 126 17.33 10.18 1.59
CA GLN A 126 17.74 10.93 2.78
C GLN A 126 16.72 10.83 3.93
N CYS A 127 15.43 10.94 3.63
CA CYS A 127 14.36 10.78 4.63
C CYS A 127 14.37 9.40 5.32
N MET A 128 14.73 8.35 4.59
CA MET A 128 14.84 7.00 5.13
C MET A 128 16.16 6.80 5.90
N GLN A 129 17.24 7.48 5.52
CA GLN A 129 18.49 7.53 6.31
C GLN A 129 18.24 8.18 7.67
N ASP A 130 17.55 9.34 7.68
CA ASP A 130 17.19 10.06 8.90
C ASP A 130 16.26 9.20 9.80
N ALA A 131 15.29 8.48 9.20
CA ALA A 131 14.43 7.56 9.92
C ALA A 131 15.21 6.36 10.50
N TYR A 132 16.16 5.79 9.75
CA TYR A 132 17.05 4.72 10.22
C TYR A 132 17.92 5.22 11.40
N ALA A 133 18.49 6.42 11.30
CA ALA A 133 19.24 7.05 12.37
C ALA A 133 18.37 7.31 13.61
N ALA A 134 17.12 7.74 13.41
CA ALA A 134 16.14 7.93 14.50
C ALA A 134 15.87 6.64 15.28
N VAL A 135 15.75 5.50 14.57
CA VAL A 135 15.62 4.19 15.24
C VAL A 135 16.84 3.90 16.10
N ALA A 136 18.05 4.14 15.58
CA ALA A 136 19.31 3.88 16.29
C ALA A 136 19.44 4.73 17.57
N ILE A 137 19.24 6.05 17.48
CA ILE A 137 19.40 6.95 18.62
C ILE A 137 18.37 6.67 19.72
N VAL A 138 17.14 6.28 19.36
CA VAL A 138 16.09 5.95 20.33
C VAL A 138 16.47 4.71 21.16
N GLN A 139 17.27 3.78 20.63
CA GLN A 139 17.78 2.63 21.41
C GLN A 139 18.78 3.05 22.51
N THR A 140 19.33 4.26 22.44
CA THR A 140 20.37 4.76 23.37
C THR A 140 19.81 5.73 24.40
N VAL A 141 18.48 5.88 24.47
CA VAL A 141 17.82 6.80 25.40
C VAL A 141 18.06 6.39 26.84
N THR A 142 18.44 7.37 27.64
CA THR A 142 18.61 7.34 29.09
C THR A 142 17.96 8.60 29.67
N PRO A 143 17.67 8.64 30.98
CA PRO A 143 17.13 9.85 31.61
C PRO A 143 18.01 11.09 31.38
N ASP A 144 19.33 10.93 31.28
CA ASP A 144 20.28 12.05 31.15
C ASP A 144 20.33 12.63 29.72
N ASN A 145 20.12 11.80 28.69
CA ASN A 145 20.25 12.21 27.29
C ASN A 145 18.90 12.31 26.54
N GLU A 146 17.76 12.01 27.17
CA GLU A 146 16.45 12.01 26.51
C GLU A 146 16.15 13.32 25.79
N HIS A 147 16.47 14.46 26.40
CA HIS A 147 16.27 15.78 25.81
C HIS A 147 17.04 15.98 24.49
N VAL A 148 18.27 15.42 24.39
CA VAL A 148 19.09 15.47 23.17
C VAL A 148 18.47 14.59 22.10
N VAL A 149 18.09 13.35 22.45
CA VAL A 149 17.47 12.41 21.51
C VAL A 149 16.15 12.96 20.97
N ASP A 150 15.33 13.59 21.83
CA ASP A 150 14.08 14.23 21.46
C ASP A 150 14.31 15.43 20.52
N ALA A 151 15.33 16.26 20.77
CA ALA A 151 15.68 17.38 19.91
C ALA A 151 16.16 16.93 18.53
N VAL A 152 17.05 15.92 18.49
CA VAL A 152 17.57 15.34 17.24
C VAL A 152 16.45 14.66 16.45
N SER A 153 15.64 13.83 17.10
CA SER A 153 14.49 13.16 16.44
C SER A 153 13.50 14.18 15.87
N ASN A 154 13.25 15.27 16.60
CA ASN A 154 12.39 16.35 16.12
C ASN A 154 12.99 17.09 14.90
N SER A 155 14.31 17.26 14.86
CA SER A 155 14.98 17.89 13.71
C SER A 155 14.83 17.07 12.43
N PHE A 156 14.91 15.73 12.50
CA PHE A 156 14.66 14.85 11.36
C PHE A 156 13.24 15.02 10.82
N VAL A 157 12.24 15.06 11.71
CA VAL A 157 10.84 15.28 11.32
C VAL A 157 10.66 16.65 10.68
N LEU A 158 11.23 17.71 11.26
CA LEU A 158 11.12 19.06 10.69
C LEU A 158 11.77 19.16 9.31
N ASN A 159 12.94 18.55 9.11
CA ASN A 159 13.60 18.50 7.81
C ASN A 159 12.77 17.74 6.77
N LEU A 160 12.18 16.61 7.17
CA LEU A 160 11.26 15.84 6.32
C LEU A 160 10.05 16.67 5.89
N LEU A 161 9.42 17.39 6.82
CA LEU A 161 8.28 18.25 6.51
C LEU A 161 8.70 19.44 5.63
N ALA A 162 9.84 20.07 5.90
CA ALA A 162 10.35 21.19 5.11
C ALA A 162 10.62 20.78 3.66
N ALA A 163 11.24 19.61 3.45
CA ALA A 163 11.51 19.05 2.11
C ALA A 163 10.24 18.72 1.31
N HIS A 164 9.07 18.65 1.96
CA HIS A 164 7.79 18.32 1.35
C HIS A 164 6.71 19.39 1.54
N SER A 165 7.09 20.59 2.02
CA SER A 165 6.19 21.72 2.20
C SER A 165 6.05 22.54 0.93
N THR A 166 4.82 22.93 0.58
CA THR A 166 4.45 23.71 -0.61
C THR A 166 4.75 25.22 -0.45
N ALA A 167 5.74 25.59 0.34
CA ALA A 167 5.90 26.96 0.83
C ALA A 167 6.38 27.98 -0.22
N ASP A 168 6.77 27.54 -1.43
CA ASP A 168 7.19 28.43 -2.50
C ASP A 168 6.24 28.34 -3.72
N PRO A 169 5.33 29.31 -3.90
CA PRO A 169 4.42 29.37 -5.04
C PRO A 169 5.10 29.57 -6.40
N SER A 170 6.40 29.90 -6.42
CA SER A 170 7.15 30.25 -7.63
C SER A 170 8.04 29.12 -8.16
N ALA A 171 8.27 28.07 -7.36
CA ALA A 171 9.02 26.90 -7.78
C ALA A 171 8.11 25.97 -8.59
N PHE A 172 8.47 25.70 -9.84
CA PHE A 172 7.90 24.60 -10.61
C PHE A 172 8.13 23.32 -9.79
N MET A 173 7.07 22.82 -9.15
CA MET A 173 7.15 21.67 -8.25
C MET A 173 7.73 20.48 -9.00
N PRO A 174 8.76 19.79 -8.48
CA PRO A 174 8.98 18.43 -8.93
C PRO A 174 7.79 17.61 -8.46
N LEU A 175 6.93 17.18 -9.39
CA LEU A 175 5.95 16.13 -9.14
C LEU A 175 6.72 14.96 -8.50
N LEU A 176 6.39 14.59 -7.27
CA LEU A 176 7.07 13.49 -6.61
C LEU A 176 6.73 12.19 -7.36
N SER A 177 7.73 11.35 -7.59
CA SER A 177 7.48 10.00 -8.11
C SER A 177 6.82 9.13 -7.04
N THR A 178 6.15 8.06 -7.45
CA THR A 178 5.56 7.07 -6.52
C THR A 178 6.60 6.51 -5.53
N LYS A 179 7.85 6.29 -5.97
CA LYS A 179 8.95 5.87 -5.09
C LYS A 179 9.30 6.94 -4.04
N GLN A 180 9.28 8.23 -4.41
CA GLN A 180 9.50 9.33 -3.47
C GLN A 180 8.34 9.50 -2.49
N HIS A 181 7.10 9.35 -2.95
CA HIS A 181 5.92 9.28 -2.09
C HIS A 181 6.04 8.14 -1.08
N LEU A 182 6.51 6.96 -1.50
CA LEU A 182 6.68 5.80 -0.62
C LEU A 182 7.71 6.09 0.46
N ALA A 183 8.90 6.57 0.06
CA ALA A 183 10.00 6.85 0.98
C ALA A 183 9.62 7.87 2.07
N ARG A 184 9.01 9.01 1.71
CA ARG A 184 8.60 10.00 2.71
C ARG A 184 7.50 9.49 3.65
N THR A 185 6.60 8.65 3.14
CA THR A 185 5.50 8.08 3.94
C THR A 185 6.02 7.03 4.91
N GLN A 186 6.93 6.15 4.47
CA GLN A 186 7.60 5.18 5.34
C GLN A 186 8.45 5.88 6.41
N ALA A 187 9.20 6.92 6.05
CA ALA A 187 9.98 7.71 6.99
C ALA A 187 9.10 8.34 8.08
N LEU A 188 8.02 9.03 7.69
CA LEU A 188 7.08 9.62 8.64
C LEU A 188 6.40 8.56 9.51
N LEU A 189 6.03 7.43 8.94
CA LEU A 189 5.46 6.30 9.68
C LEU A 189 6.43 5.78 10.75
N ILE A 190 7.72 5.61 10.43
CA ILE A 190 8.74 5.21 11.41
C ILE A 190 8.81 6.22 12.56
N HIS A 191 8.85 7.52 12.26
CA HIS A 191 8.88 8.56 13.31
C HIS A 191 7.62 8.54 14.19
N LEU A 192 6.45 8.28 13.60
CA LEU A 192 5.20 8.08 14.35
C LEU A 192 5.27 6.85 15.25
N LEU A 193 5.77 5.72 14.74
CA LEU A 193 5.90 4.48 15.53
C LEU A 193 6.83 4.66 16.74
N LEU A 194 7.95 5.37 16.57
CA LEU A 194 8.88 5.68 17.66
C LEU A 194 8.26 6.62 18.73
N SER A 195 7.33 7.49 18.33
CA SER A 195 6.89 8.62 19.14
C SER A 195 5.51 8.43 19.76
N LEU A 196 4.55 7.84 19.05
CA LEU A 196 3.18 7.60 19.55
C LEU A 196 3.15 6.61 20.73
N PHE A 197 4.04 5.62 20.71
CA PHE A 197 4.13 4.59 21.75
C PHE A 197 5.28 4.83 22.73
N SER A 198 5.80 6.06 22.77
CA SER A 198 6.82 6.49 23.70
C SER A 198 6.26 6.73 25.10
N PRO A 199 7.03 6.46 26.19
CA PRO A 199 6.67 6.91 27.52
C PRO A 199 6.66 8.45 27.64
N SER A 200 7.45 9.17 26.84
CA SER A 200 7.51 10.63 26.85
C SER A 200 6.21 11.26 26.33
N ILE A 201 5.58 12.07 27.17
CA ILE A 201 4.35 12.81 26.83
C ILE A 201 4.63 13.80 25.68
N SER A 202 5.77 14.48 25.72
CA SER A 202 6.16 15.47 24.71
C SER A 202 6.33 14.83 23.32
N ARG A 203 6.96 13.65 23.25
CA ARG A 203 7.07 12.89 21.99
C ARG A 203 5.69 12.47 21.45
N ARG A 204 4.83 11.98 22.33
CA ARG A 204 3.45 11.60 21.95
C ARG A 204 2.69 12.80 21.40
N ALA A 205 2.65 13.92 22.11
CA ALA A 205 1.92 15.12 21.70
C ALA A 205 2.37 15.64 20.31
N LYS A 206 3.68 15.64 20.03
CA LYS A 206 4.20 16.02 18.70
C LYS A 206 3.81 15.02 17.61
N ALA A 207 3.85 13.73 17.90
CA ALA A 207 3.47 12.71 16.94
C ALA A 207 1.96 12.74 16.65
N GLU A 208 1.13 13.06 17.65
CA GLU A 208 -0.30 13.25 17.47
C GLU A 208 -0.61 14.32 16.42
N SER A 209 0.10 15.45 16.44
CA SER A 209 -0.11 16.52 15.44
C SER A 209 0.28 16.12 14.01
N LEU A 210 0.98 14.99 13.83
CA LEU A 210 1.44 14.49 12.53
C LEU A 210 0.56 13.36 11.98
N ILE A 211 -0.43 12.88 12.75
CA ILE A 211 -1.33 11.78 12.32
C ILE A 211 -2.04 12.14 11.02
N ASP A 212 -2.59 13.35 10.92
CA ASP A 212 -3.32 13.78 9.72
C ASP A 212 -2.39 13.97 8.52
N THR A 213 -1.16 14.44 8.74
CA THR A 213 -0.13 14.51 7.71
C THR A 213 0.23 13.12 7.18
N ALA A 214 0.42 12.14 8.07
CA ALA A 214 0.74 10.77 7.65
C ALA A 214 -0.41 10.12 6.86
N ARG A 215 -1.66 10.33 7.29
CA ARG A 215 -2.85 9.87 6.55
C ARG A 215 -2.98 10.55 5.20
N LEU A 216 -2.67 11.85 5.10
CA LEU A 216 -2.65 12.57 3.83
C LEU A 216 -1.57 12.01 2.90
N TRP A 217 -0.34 11.82 3.39
CA TRP A 217 0.76 11.29 2.58
C TRP A 217 0.51 9.86 2.12
N ALA A 218 -0.11 9.01 2.96
CA ALA A 218 -0.53 7.67 2.58
C ALA A 218 -1.58 7.69 1.46
N ARG A 219 -2.56 8.61 1.49
CA ARG A 219 -3.53 8.79 0.40
C ARG A 219 -2.86 9.28 -0.89
N GLN A 220 -2.00 10.29 -0.80
CA GLN A 220 -1.26 10.79 -1.97
C GLN A 220 -0.36 9.71 -2.58
N LEU A 221 0.28 8.87 -1.74
CA LEU A 221 1.02 7.70 -2.18
C LEU A 221 0.11 6.72 -2.95
N TRP A 222 -1.06 6.41 -2.41
CA TRP A 222 -2.02 5.53 -3.05
C TRP A 222 -2.49 6.06 -4.41
N GLU A 223 -2.85 7.34 -4.47
CA GLU A 223 -3.30 8.03 -5.69
C GLU A 223 -2.21 8.01 -6.77
N SER A 224 -0.97 8.36 -6.40
CA SER A 224 0.19 8.31 -7.30
C SER A 224 0.39 6.90 -7.88
N ALA A 225 0.31 5.88 -7.04
CA ALA A 225 0.52 4.50 -7.45
C ALA A 225 -0.63 3.94 -8.33
N ALA A 226 -1.87 4.32 -8.02
CA ALA A 226 -3.04 3.94 -8.81
C ALA A 226 -3.01 4.58 -10.22
N LEU A 227 -2.56 5.84 -10.32
CA LEU A 227 -2.35 6.52 -11.60
C LEU A 227 -1.23 5.83 -12.41
N ASP A 228 -0.10 5.53 -11.78
CA ASP A 228 1.02 4.82 -12.39
C ASP A 228 0.62 3.43 -12.90
N ALA A 229 -0.21 2.70 -12.15
CA ALA A 229 -0.69 1.37 -12.54
C ALA A 229 -1.70 1.40 -13.70
N THR A 230 -2.51 2.45 -13.82
CA THR A 230 -3.58 2.55 -14.83
C THR A 230 -3.15 3.26 -16.12
N SER A 231 -2.12 4.10 -16.06
CA SER A 231 -1.61 4.88 -17.21
C SER A 231 -0.59 4.13 -18.08
N SER A 232 -0.21 2.90 -17.74
CA SER A 232 0.78 2.11 -18.47
C SER A 232 0.12 1.17 -19.51
N PRO A 233 0.26 1.42 -20.83
CA PRO A 233 -0.18 0.49 -21.86
C PRO A 233 0.91 -0.57 -22.05
N VAL A 234 0.85 -1.69 -21.33
CA VAL A 234 1.67 -2.90 -21.59
C VAL A 234 3.20 -2.64 -21.67
N PHE A 235 3.78 -2.20 -20.56
CA PHE A 235 5.19 -2.35 -20.12
C PHE A 235 6.34 -2.27 -21.14
N PRO A 236 6.94 -1.07 -21.31
CA PRO A 236 8.40 -0.94 -21.29
C PRO A 236 8.87 0.13 -20.29
N ASN A 237 8.17 0.29 -19.17
CA ASN A 237 8.55 1.19 -18.09
C ASN A 237 8.05 0.63 -16.75
N ALA A 238 8.81 -0.24 -16.10
CA ALA A 238 8.59 -0.60 -14.70
C ALA A 238 8.99 0.59 -13.79
N LEU A 239 8.19 1.66 -13.80
CA LEU A 239 8.29 2.80 -12.89
C LEU A 239 9.70 3.45 -12.86
N SER A 240 9.95 4.16 -13.97
CA SER A 240 11.05 5.08 -14.30
C SER A 240 12.48 4.53 -14.13
N VAL A 241 13.00 3.89 -15.18
CA VAL A 241 14.45 3.78 -15.42
C VAL A 241 14.67 4.14 -16.87
N SER A 242 15.31 5.29 -17.11
CA SER A 242 15.69 5.74 -18.44
C SER A 242 16.86 4.92 -18.98
N CYS A 243 16.64 4.08 -19.98
CA CYS A 243 17.65 3.80 -21.02
C CYS A 243 17.04 3.04 -22.20
N ASP A 244 17.26 3.57 -23.41
CA ASP A 244 17.01 2.91 -24.69
C ASP A 244 17.85 1.62 -24.80
N THR A 245 17.22 0.44 -24.82
CA THR A 245 17.66 -0.75 -25.59
C THR A 245 16.67 -1.91 -25.40
N ALA A 246 16.52 -2.73 -26.44
CA ALA A 246 15.61 -3.88 -26.50
C ALA A 246 15.80 -4.83 -25.31
N LEU A 247 14.73 -5.07 -24.54
CA LEU A 247 14.75 -5.90 -23.35
C LEU A 247 14.85 -7.39 -23.71
N GLU A 248 15.89 -8.07 -23.23
CA GLU A 248 16.01 -9.52 -23.29
C GLU A 248 15.02 -10.22 -22.33
N ASN A 249 14.66 -11.48 -22.62
CA ASN A 249 13.63 -12.25 -21.89
C ASN A 249 13.83 -12.36 -20.36
N ASP A 250 15.06 -12.24 -19.84
CA ASP A 250 15.36 -12.26 -18.39
C ASP A 250 14.90 -10.96 -17.68
N ASP A 251 14.68 -9.89 -18.44
CA ASP A 251 14.36 -8.58 -17.88
C ASP A 251 12.88 -8.42 -17.51
N VAL A 252 11.95 -9.15 -18.15
CA VAL A 252 10.51 -9.03 -17.89
C VAL A 252 10.14 -9.52 -16.49
N VAL A 253 10.59 -10.72 -16.11
CA VAL A 253 10.31 -11.29 -14.77
C VAL A 253 10.97 -10.45 -13.69
N SER A 254 12.20 -9.96 -13.94
CA SER A 254 12.88 -9.06 -13.01
C SER A 254 12.13 -7.74 -12.84
N SER A 255 11.61 -7.17 -13.93
CA SER A 255 10.79 -5.96 -13.91
C SER A 255 9.46 -6.16 -13.17
N LEU A 256 8.77 -7.28 -13.38
CA LEU A 256 7.56 -7.64 -12.64
C LEU A 256 7.83 -7.84 -11.15
N TYR A 257 8.95 -8.48 -10.80
CA TYR A 257 9.35 -8.63 -9.40
C TYR A 257 9.63 -7.30 -8.72
N ARG A 258 10.32 -6.36 -9.38
CA ARG A 258 10.51 -4.99 -8.87
C ARG A 258 9.18 -4.25 -8.70
N ALA A 259 8.27 -4.39 -9.66
CA ALA A 259 6.93 -3.82 -9.58
C ALA A 259 6.14 -4.43 -8.41
N PHE A 260 6.21 -5.74 -8.21
CA PHE A 260 5.59 -6.44 -7.08
C PHE A 260 6.07 -5.88 -5.75
N ILE A 261 7.39 -5.77 -5.56
CA ILE A 261 7.99 -5.21 -4.35
C ILE A 261 7.47 -3.81 -4.09
N LEU A 262 7.43 -2.96 -5.11
CA LEU A 262 6.97 -1.59 -4.98
C LEU A 262 5.47 -1.52 -4.64
N SER A 263 4.61 -2.19 -5.40
CA SER A 263 3.16 -2.23 -5.18
C SER A 263 2.81 -2.78 -3.79
N GLU A 264 3.43 -3.89 -3.39
CA GLU A 264 3.16 -4.51 -2.11
C GLU A 264 3.72 -3.67 -0.94
N SER A 265 4.88 -3.00 -1.12
CA SER A 265 5.38 -2.03 -0.14
C SER A 265 4.42 -0.86 0.06
N ILE A 266 3.76 -0.41 -1.01
CA ILE A 266 2.74 0.65 -0.96
C ILE A 266 1.50 0.17 -0.21
N HIS A 267 0.97 -1.01 -0.55
CA HIS A 267 -0.19 -1.58 0.13
C HIS A 267 0.06 -1.78 1.63
N ARG A 268 1.23 -2.33 1.99
CA ARG A 268 1.65 -2.49 3.39
C ARG A 268 1.81 -1.16 4.11
N THR A 269 2.47 -0.18 3.49
CA THR A 269 2.67 1.15 4.12
C THR A 269 1.33 1.87 4.35
N PHE A 270 0.42 1.83 3.38
CA PHE A 270 -0.92 2.41 3.49
C PHE A 270 -1.74 1.74 4.60
N LEU A 271 -1.80 0.41 4.59
CA LEU A 271 -2.56 -0.37 5.55
C LEU A 271 -1.99 -0.22 6.97
N LEU A 272 -0.66 -0.27 7.12
CA LEU A 272 -0.02 -0.10 8.42
C LEU A 272 -0.27 1.29 9.00
N THR A 273 -0.19 2.35 8.18
CA THR A 273 -0.52 3.72 8.61
C THR A 273 -1.96 3.81 9.12
N SER A 274 -2.90 3.18 8.40
CA SER A 274 -4.31 3.13 8.76
C SER A 274 -4.53 2.43 10.10
N ILE A 275 -3.95 1.23 10.27
CA ILE A 275 -4.12 0.41 11.47
C ILE A 275 -3.42 1.05 12.68
N VAL A 276 -2.19 1.55 12.53
CA VAL A 276 -1.43 2.19 13.62
C VAL A 276 -2.16 3.39 14.17
N THR A 277 -2.63 4.28 13.30
CA THR A 277 -3.39 5.47 13.75
C THR A 277 -4.73 5.07 14.37
N GLY A 278 -5.41 4.05 13.84
CA GLY A 278 -6.65 3.50 14.42
C GLY A 278 -6.45 2.88 15.81
N VAL A 279 -5.40 2.08 16.00
CA VAL A 279 -5.04 1.47 17.30
C VAL A 279 -4.72 2.57 18.31
N TYR A 280 -3.93 3.56 17.92
CA TYR A 280 -3.58 4.67 18.80
C TYR A 280 -4.80 5.49 19.24
N THR A 281 -5.69 5.83 18.30
CA THR A 281 -6.95 6.52 18.60
C THR A 281 -7.86 5.68 19.50
N SER A 282 -7.90 4.35 19.31
CA SER A 282 -8.65 3.42 20.17
C SER A 282 -8.12 3.41 21.61
N LEU A 283 -6.79 3.43 21.78
CA LEU A 283 -6.15 3.52 23.10
C LEU A 283 -6.46 4.85 23.81
N LYS A 284 -6.66 5.95 23.07
CA LYS A 284 -7.04 7.25 23.65
C LYS A 284 -8.51 7.32 24.10
N THR A 285 -9.32 6.27 23.91
CA THR A 285 -10.78 6.25 24.18
C THR A 285 -11.60 7.30 23.42
N THR A 286 -10.97 8.06 22.51
CA THR A 286 -11.64 8.96 21.57
C THR A 286 -12.03 8.15 20.34
N TRP A 287 -13.09 7.36 20.45
CA TRP A 287 -13.57 6.58 19.30
C TRP A 287 -14.06 7.52 18.21
N THR A 288 -13.33 7.62 17.10
CA THR A 288 -13.78 8.34 15.90
C THR A 288 -14.16 7.32 14.83
N HIS A 289 -15.34 7.50 14.24
CA HIS A 289 -15.94 6.56 13.27
C HIS A 289 -15.26 6.57 11.88
N GLY A 290 -14.01 7.04 11.77
CA GLY A 290 -13.30 7.14 10.50
C GLY A 290 -12.64 5.81 10.11
N CYS A 291 -13.27 5.04 9.23
CA CYS A 291 -12.61 3.92 8.55
C CYS A 291 -11.71 4.48 7.44
N ALA A 292 -10.39 4.28 7.55
CA ALA A 292 -9.44 4.66 6.49
C ALA A 292 -9.52 3.77 5.24
N GLY A 293 -10.27 2.66 5.34
CA GLY A 293 -10.42 1.65 4.30
C GLY A 293 -9.50 0.45 4.48
N ASP A 294 -9.79 -0.58 3.70
CA ASP A 294 -9.04 -1.83 3.60
C ASP A 294 -8.59 -2.04 2.16
N VAL A 295 -7.45 -2.70 2.00
CA VAL A 295 -6.76 -2.89 0.72
C VAL A 295 -6.28 -4.32 0.59
N CYS A 296 -6.14 -4.80 -0.63
CA CYS A 296 -5.58 -6.13 -0.86
C CYS A 296 -4.06 -6.12 -0.61
N ILE A 297 -3.60 -7.10 0.15
CA ILE A 297 -2.17 -7.37 0.37
C ILE A 297 -1.87 -8.82 0.00
N THR A 298 -0.64 -9.07 -0.44
CA THR A 298 -0.11 -10.41 -0.64
C THR A 298 0.32 -10.94 0.71
N MET A 299 -0.32 -11.99 1.21
CA MET A 299 -0.07 -12.48 2.57
C MET A 299 0.80 -13.74 2.61
N ARG A 300 1.13 -14.34 1.46
CA ARG A 300 2.01 -15.49 1.41
C ARG A 300 3.45 -15.07 1.70
N GLY A 301 4.05 -15.66 2.73
CA GLY A 301 5.35 -15.22 3.25
C GLY A 301 6.55 -15.49 2.36
N ASP A 302 6.56 -16.61 1.64
CA ASP A 302 7.67 -16.92 0.72
C ASP A 302 7.67 -16.02 -0.52
N LEU A 303 6.51 -15.47 -0.95
CA LEU A 303 6.43 -14.46 -2.00
C LEU A 303 7.01 -13.12 -1.54
N TRP A 304 6.61 -12.62 -0.37
CA TRP A 304 7.14 -11.37 0.15
C TRP A 304 8.62 -11.46 0.51
N GLU A 305 9.09 -12.62 0.99
CA GLU A 305 10.50 -12.81 1.40
C GLU A 305 11.38 -13.38 0.29
N ALA A 306 10.86 -13.52 -0.93
CA ALA A 306 11.61 -14.03 -2.07
C ALA A 306 12.89 -13.20 -2.26
N PRO A 307 14.09 -13.83 -2.34
CA PRO A 307 15.34 -13.07 -2.44
C PRO A 307 15.65 -12.59 -3.86
N SER A 308 15.00 -13.17 -4.88
CA SER A 308 15.26 -12.90 -6.29
C SER A 308 14.01 -13.11 -7.14
N ALA A 309 14.00 -12.52 -8.34
CA ALA A 309 12.91 -12.63 -9.31
C ALA A 309 12.59 -14.09 -9.68
N ALA A 310 13.62 -14.91 -9.92
CA ALA A 310 13.43 -16.33 -10.25
C ALA A 310 12.75 -17.14 -9.12
N ARG A 311 13.07 -16.85 -7.84
CA ARG A 311 12.40 -17.52 -6.71
C ARG A 311 10.98 -17.01 -6.53
N TRP A 312 10.76 -15.71 -6.70
CA TRP A 312 9.43 -15.11 -6.67
C TRP A 312 8.53 -15.71 -7.74
N GLU A 313 9.01 -15.81 -8.99
CA GLU A 313 8.26 -16.42 -10.10
C GLU A 313 7.90 -17.89 -9.81
N ALA A 314 8.88 -18.69 -9.38
CA ALA A 314 8.66 -20.11 -9.11
C ALA A 314 7.55 -20.35 -8.08
N ILE A 315 7.45 -19.48 -7.06
CA ILE A 315 6.40 -19.52 -6.05
C ILE A 315 5.09 -19.00 -6.64
N ALA A 316 5.11 -17.84 -7.30
CA ALA A 316 3.93 -17.17 -7.84
C ALA A 316 3.17 -18.02 -8.87
N ARG A 317 3.89 -18.85 -9.65
CA ARG A 317 3.28 -19.78 -10.61
C ARG A 317 2.69 -21.03 -9.98
N LYS A 318 3.14 -21.40 -8.78
CA LYS A 318 2.80 -22.67 -8.14
C LYS A 318 1.73 -22.51 -7.07
N ASP A 319 1.86 -21.49 -6.23
CA ASP A 319 1.11 -21.34 -5.00
C ASP A 319 0.23 -20.08 -5.06
N ASP A 320 -0.96 -20.14 -4.46
CA ASP A 320 -1.87 -18.97 -4.38
C ASP A 320 -1.19 -17.83 -3.61
N PRO A 321 -1.06 -16.61 -4.18
CA PRO A 321 -0.45 -15.47 -3.50
C PRO A 321 -1.07 -15.07 -2.16
N LEU A 322 -2.27 -15.59 -1.85
CA LEU A 322 -3.09 -15.17 -0.72
C LEU A 322 -3.34 -13.66 -0.80
N TYR A 323 -3.66 -13.19 -2.00
CA TYR A 323 -3.93 -11.79 -2.30
C TYR A 323 -5.38 -11.45 -2.00
N LEU A 324 -5.64 -10.81 -0.86
CA LEU A 324 -6.98 -10.44 -0.41
C LEU A 324 -6.96 -9.23 0.53
N TYR A 325 -8.13 -8.64 0.70
CA TYR A 325 -8.43 -7.64 1.73
C TYR A 325 -8.10 -8.14 3.13
N SER A 326 -7.45 -7.31 3.96
CA SER A 326 -7.01 -7.72 5.31
C SER A 326 -8.17 -8.18 6.21
N LEU A 327 -9.35 -7.57 6.06
CA LEU A 327 -10.57 -7.94 6.78
C LEU A 327 -11.12 -9.31 6.37
N LYS A 328 -10.78 -9.82 5.17
CA LYS A 328 -11.17 -11.15 4.71
C LYS A 328 -10.21 -12.26 5.18
N GLY A 329 -9.17 -11.94 5.94
CA GLY A 329 -8.18 -12.93 6.34
C GLY A 329 -8.74 -14.10 7.16
N GLN A 330 -9.89 -13.95 7.85
CA GLN A 330 -10.51 -15.08 8.57
C GLN A 330 -10.90 -16.25 7.66
N THR A 331 -11.03 -16.01 6.35
CA THR A 331 -11.25 -17.07 5.35
C THR A 331 -10.10 -18.08 5.28
N PHE A 332 -8.92 -17.75 5.81
CA PHE A 332 -7.80 -18.70 5.90
C PHE A 332 -8.11 -19.91 6.77
N LEU A 333 -8.92 -19.74 7.81
CA LEU A 333 -9.36 -20.82 8.69
C LEU A 333 -10.19 -21.85 7.92
N SER A 334 -11.19 -21.38 7.17
CA SER A 334 -12.07 -22.26 6.40
C SER A 334 -11.38 -22.87 5.18
N ARG A 335 -10.34 -22.21 4.67
CA ARG A 335 -9.50 -22.70 3.55
C ARG A 335 -8.37 -23.64 4.00
N GLY A 336 -8.18 -23.84 5.31
CA GLY A 336 -7.11 -24.70 5.84
C GLY A 336 -5.69 -24.16 5.59
N ILE A 337 -5.52 -22.85 5.43
CA ILE A 337 -4.20 -22.24 5.24
C ILE A 337 -3.43 -22.26 6.56
N ARG A 338 -2.19 -22.77 6.53
CA ARG A 338 -1.34 -22.85 7.73
C ARG A 338 -0.83 -21.47 8.13
N ALA A 339 -0.73 -21.21 9.43
CA ALA A 339 -0.18 -19.96 9.94
C ALA A 339 1.26 -19.71 9.47
N ALA A 340 2.05 -20.77 9.26
CA ALA A 340 3.42 -20.67 8.75
C ALA A 340 3.53 -20.22 7.29
N GLU A 341 2.47 -20.36 6.49
CA GLU A 341 2.45 -19.89 5.10
C GLU A 341 2.13 -18.40 5.00
N VAL A 342 1.53 -17.84 6.05
CA VAL A 342 1.18 -16.43 6.14
C VAL A 342 2.33 -15.65 6.76
N ASP A 343 2.68 -14.54 6.13
CA ASP A 343 3.79 -13.72 6.57
C ASP A 343 3.57 -13.08 7.95
N GLU A 344 4.68 -12.63 8.54
CA GLU A 344 4.68 -12.02 9.87
C GLU A 344 3.86 -10.72 9.92
N TYR A 345 3.82 -9.96 8.82
CA TYR A 345 3.11 -8.69 8.74
C TYR A 345 1.60 -8.91 8.89
N ALA A 346 1.01 -9.77 8.07
CA ALA A 346 -0.39 -10.13 8.11
C ALA A 346 -0.76 -10.80 9.43
N ARG A 347 0.08 -11.72 9.94
CA ARG A 347 -0.16 -12.35 11.25
C ARG A 347 -0.23 -11.32 12.38
N LEU A 348 0.65 -10.32 12.41
CA LEU A 348 0.58 -9.25 13.41
C LEU A 348 -0.71 -8.43 13.26
N LEU A 349 -1.10 -8.06 12.04
CA LEU A 349 -2.37 -7.36 11.79
C LEU A 349 -3.58 -8.16 12.29
N PHE A 350 -3.59 -9.48 12.06
CA PHE A 350 -4.67 -10.35 12.50
C PHE A 350 -4.85 -10.39 14.00
N THR A 351 -3.80 -10.18 14.80
CA THR A 351 -3.96 -10.07 16.25
C THR A 351 -4.88 -8.92 16.64
N VAL A 352 -4.79 -7.79 15.92
CA VAL A 352 -5.67 -6.62 16.10
C VAL A 352 -7.06 -6.87 15.53
N LEU A 353 -7.15 -7.49 14.34
CA LEU A 353 -8.42 -7.66 13.62
C LEU A 353 -9.29 -8.78 14.17
N TRP A 354 -8.70 -9.88 14.66
CA TRP A 354 -9.42 -11.09 15.08
C TRP A 354 -9.35 -11.32 16.59
N GLY A 355 -8.41 -10.67 17.29
CA GLY A 355 -8.06 -10.93 18.68
C GLY A 355 -6.93 -11.95 18.81
N LEU A 356 -6.13 -11.80 19.88
CA LEU A 356 -4.92 -12.60 20.11
C LEU A 356 -5.23 -14.10 20.25
N GLU A 357 -6.22 -14.45 21.07
CA GLU A 357 -6.63 -15.85 21.33
C GLU A 357 -7.03 -16.59 20.04
N LYS A 358 -7.78 -15.91 19.16
CA LYS A 358 -8.23 -16.52 17.90
C LYS A 358 -7.06 -16.78 16.94
N VAL A 359 -6.08 -15.89 16.90
CA VAL A 359 -4.87 -16.08 16.11
C VAL A 359 -4.00 -17.18 16.71
N GLU A 360 -3.85 -17.22 18.03
CA GLU A 360 -3.11 -18.28 18.74
C GLU A 360 -3.72 -19.67 18.49
N HIS A 361 -5.04 -19.80 18.58
CA HIS A 361 -5.73 -21.05 18.24
C HIS A 361 -5.48 -21.48 16.79
N TRP A 362 -5.40 -20.53 15.85
CA TRP A 362 -5.07 -20.84 14.46
C TRP A 362 -3.62 -21.32 14.30
N VAL A 363 -2.68 -20.72 15.01
CA VAL A 363 -1.28 -21.14 15.02
C VAL A 363 -1.15 -22.57 15.58
N VAL A 364 -1.78 -22.84 16.73
CA VAL A 364 -1.79 -24.16 17.38
C VAL A 364 -2.43 -25.20 16.48
N SER A 365 -3.60 -24.91 15.92
CA SER A 365 -4.31 -25.88 15.06
C SER A 365 -3.59 -26.19 13.74
N THR A 366 -2.63 -25.36 13.32
CA THR A 366 -1.85 -25.55 12.09
C THR A 366 -0.40 -25.97 12.33
N GLY A 367 -0.03 -26.25 13.58
CA GLY A 367 1.23 -26.92 13.96
C GLY A 367 2.30 -26.06 14.64
N ASP A 368 1.94 -24.97 15.32
CA ASP A 368 2.80 -24.16 16.22
C ASP A 368 4.18 -23.73 15.66
N ALA A 369 4.28 -23.58 14.35
CA ALA A 369 5.54 -23.28 13.68
C ALA A 369 5.94 -21.79 13.73
N VAL A 370 5.08 -20.90 14.24
CA VAL A 370 5.29 -19.44 14.23
C VAL A 370 4.81 -18.78 15.51
N SER A 371 5.49 -17.73 15.98
CA SER A 371 4.99 -16.90 17.11
C SER A 371 4.12 -15.75 16.61
N VAL A 372 3.11 -15.40 17.41
CA VAL A 372 2.28 -14.19 17.28
C VAL A 372 2.31 -13.31 18.53
N ILE A 373 3.10 -13.73 19.54
CA ILE A 373 3.35 -13.01 20.78
C ILE A 373 4.71 -12.32 20.67
N TYR A 374 4.75 -11.04 20.99
CA TYR A 374 5.92 -10.16 20.93
C TYR A 374 6.26 -9.52 22.28
#